data_AF-A0A177MN61-F1
#
_entry.id   AF-A0A177MN61-F1
#
_cell.length_a   1.000
_cell.length_b   1.000
_cell.length_c   1.000
_cell.angle_alpha   90.00
_cell.angle_beta   90.00
_cell.angle_gamma   90.00
#
_symmetry.space_group_name_H-M   'P 1'
#
loop_
_entity.id
_entity.type
_entity.pdbx_description
1 polymer ?
#
loop_
_entity_poly.entity_id
_entity_poly.type
_entity_poly.pdbx_seq_one_letter_code
_entity_poly.pdbx_strand_id
1 'polypeptide(L)'
;MKFKSIASLFIAVGLMSACATDNGPKPHSWAKAVQTADTRDAHMRLADHYEDVAKTLDADAQEEREMLEEYMAKPWRYGKRIQDLKSRADAMVRDLEMAAKESRQMAEYHRQMAVEER
;
A
#
# COMPACT_ATOMS: atom_id res chain seq x y z
N MET A 1 -23.50 61.07 -2.97
CA MET A 1 -24.29 60.01 -2.29
C MET A 1 -25.38 59.58 -3.27
N LYS A 2 -25.54 58.34 -3.73
CA LYS A 2 -25.48 57.05 -3.04
C LYS A 2 -25.11 55.97 -4.06
N PHE A 3 -24.10 55.15 -3.73
CA PHE A 3 -23.85 53.87 -4.38
C PHE A 3 -25.03 52.94 -4.11
N LYS A 4 -25.57 52.27 -5.14
CA LYS A 4 -26.44 51.12 -4.95
C LYS A 4 -26.01 49.99 -5.87
N SER A 5 -25.42 49.01 -5.22
CA SER A 5 -25.05 47.68 -5.69
C SER A 5 -26.18 46.99 -6.44
N ILE A 6 -25.84 46.37 -7.56
CA ILE A 6 -26.47 45.11 -7.98
C ILE A 6 -25.34 44.19 -8.44
N ALA A 7 -24.68 43.56 -7.46
CA ALA A 7 -23.80 42.44 -7.71
C ALA A 7 -24.70 41.22 -7.95
N SER A 8 -24.91 40.89 -9.22
CA SER A 8 -25.61 39.70 -9.64
C SER A 8 -24.65 38.51 -9.68
N LEU A 9 -25.23 37.36 -9.32
CA LEU A 9 -24.83 36.00 -9.69
C LEU A 9 -23.98 35.22 -8.68
N PHE A 10 -24.68 34.71 -7.67
CA PHE A 10 -24.44 33.40 -7.11
C PHE A 10 -24.54 32.34 -8.22
N ILE A 11 -23.44 31.64 -8.51
CA ILE A 11 -23.49 30.25 -9.01
C ILE A 11 -22.49 29.43 -8.19
N ALA A 12 -23.06 28.52 -7.41
CA ALA A 12 -22.38 27.47 -6.68
C ALA A 12 -21.75 26.47 -7.65
N VAL A 13 -20.52 26.00 -7.36
CA VAL A 13 -20.14 24.58 -7.49
C VAL A 13 -19.08 24.30 -6.43
N GLY A 14 -19.52 23.76 -5.30
CA GLY A 14 -18.65 23.04 -4.38
C GLY A 14 -18.54 21.60 -4.85
N LEU A 15 -17.38 21.23 -5.39
CA LEU A 15 -17.02 19.83 -5.66
C LEU A 15 -15.51 19.70 -5.47
N MET A 16 -15.07 19.63 -4.22
CA MET A 16 -13.74 19.11 -3.85
C MET A 16 -13.92 18.26 -2.58
N SER A 17 -14.77 17.25 -2.64
CA SER A 17 -14.76 16.15 -1.68
C SER A 17 -14.35 14.90 -2.44
N ALA A 18 -13.07 14.55 -2.30
CA ALA A 18 -12.58 13.17 -2.20
C ALA A 18 -11.05 13.19 -2.21
N CYS A 19 -10.42 13.87 -1.23
CA CYS A 19 -9.21 13.25 -0.69
C CYS A 19 -9.74 12.05 0.08
N ALA A 20 -9.45 10.84 -0.41
CA ALA A 20 -9.66 9.61 0.34
C ALA A 20 -9.24 9.88 1.79
N THR A 21 -10.22 9.91 2.70
CA THR A 21 -9.90 10.00 4.12
C THR A 21 -9.43 8.62 4.48
N ASP A 22 -8.15 8.38 4.29
CA ASP A 22 -7.47 7.24 4.89
C ASP A 22 -7.55 7.46 6.40
N ASN A 23 -8.59 6.88 7.00
CA ASN A 23 -8.78 6.84 8.45
C ASN A 23 -7.91 5.75 9.09
N GLY A 24 -7.06 5.08 8.31
CA GLY A 24 -6.09 4.13 8.79
C GLY A 24 -4.94 4.81 9.55
N PRO A 25 -4.28 4.08 10.45
CA PRO A 25 -2.98 4.51 10.96
C PRO A 25 -2.04 4.85 9.79
N LYS A 26 -1.37 6.02 9.85
CA LYS A 26 -0.20 6.32 9.01
C LYS A 26 0.99 5.39 9.35
N PRO A 27 2.02 5.27 8.49
CA PRO A 27 3.21 4.41 8.74
C PRO A 27 3.84 4.57 10.13
N HIS A 28 4.05 5.80 10.60
CA HIS A 28 4.58 6.05 11.95
C HIS A 28 3.60 5.58 13.05
N SER A 29 2.29 5.64 12.80
CA SER A 29 1.30 5.11 13.75
C SER A 29 1.13 3.59 13.68
N TRP A 30 1.52 2.90 12.60
CA TRP A 30 1.51 1.43 12.58
C TRP A 30 2.56 0.84 13.53
N ALA A 31 3.78 1.38 13.54
CA ALA A 31 4.81 0.96 14.51
C ALA A 31 4.33 1.16 15.96
N LYS A 32 3.64 2.28 16.23
CA LYS A 32 3.03 2.52 17.54
C LYS A 32 1.87 1.54 17.81
N ALA A 33 1.01 1.29 16.83
CA ALA A 33 -0.12 0.37 16.95
C ALA A 33 0.34 -1.06 17.30
N VAL A 34 1.44 -1.52 16.70
CA VAL A 34 2.06 -2.81 17.07
C VAL A 34 2.52 -2.82 18.53
N GLN A 35 3.13 -1.73 19.00
CA GLN A 35 3.64 -1.64 20.39
C GLN A 35 2.53 -1.52 21.44
N THR A 36 1.38 -0.93 21.08
CA THR A 36 0.31 -0.62 22.02
C THR A 36 -0.95 -1.47 21.82
N ALA A 37 -0.89 -2.56 21.04
CA ALA A 37 -2.04 -3.44 20.85
C ALA A 37 -2.25 -4.31 22.10
N ASP A 38 -3.33 -4.03 22.82
CA ASP A 38 -3.70 -4.65 24.10
C ASP A 38 -5.17 -5.13 24.14
N THR A 39 -5.85 -5.07 23.00
CA THR A 39 -7.25 -5.50 22.85
C THR A 39 -7.40 -6.39 21.63
N ARG A 40 -8.39 -7.28 21.68
CA ARG A 40 -8.81 -8.09 20.53
C ARG A 40 -8.96 -7.25 19.26
N ASP A 41 -9.67 -6.13 19.35
CA ASP A 41 -9.94 -5.28 18.19
C ASP A 41 -8.66 -4.59 17.68
N ALA A 42 -7.70 -4.26 18.55
CA ALA A 42 -6.39 -3.74 18.13
C ALA A 42 -5.58 -4.79 17.36
N HIS A 43 -5.54 -6.03 17.86
CA HIS A 43 -4.89 -7.14 17.16
C HIS A 43 -5.57 -7.46 15.83
N MET A 44 -6.90 -7.46 15.75
CA MET A 44 -7.61 -7.66 14.47
C MET A 44 -7.26 -6.59 13.44
N ARG A 45 -7.17 -5.31 13.83
CA ARG A 45 -6.75 -4.23 12.91
C ARG A 45 -5.31 -4.43 12.41
N LEU A 46 -4.41 -4.91 13.25
CA LEU A 46 -3.05 -5.24 12.83
C LEU A 46 -3.03 -6.43 11.87
N ALA A 47 -3.87 -7.44 12.11
CA ALA A 47 -4.00 -8.57 11.20
C ALA A 47 -4.46 -8.14 9.81
N ASP A 48 -5.51 -7.31 9.73
CA ASP A 48 -6.02 -6.78 8.47
C ASP A 48 -4.96 -5.94 7.75
N HIS A 49 -4.22 -5.11 8.49
CA HIS A 49 -3.13 -4.32 7.93
C HIS A 49 -2.05 -5.18 7.28
N TYR A 50 -1.52 -6.18 8.00
CA TYR A 50 -0.48 -7.04 7.47
C TYR A 50 -0.98 -7.90 6.31
N GLU A 51 -2.26 -8.28 6.28
CA GLU A 51 -2.88 -8.94 5.14
C GLU A 51 -2.89 -8.02 3.90
N ASP A 52 -3.24 -6.74 4.07
CA ASP A 52 -3.23 -5.78 2.96
C ASP A 52 -1.80 -5.44 2.48
N VAL A 53 -0.83 -5.38 3.40
CA VAL A 53 0.60 -5.30 3.05
C VAL A 53 1.02 -6.51 2.23
N ALA A 54 0.63 -7.72 2.63
CA ALA A 54 0.96 -8.93 1.87
C ALA A 54 0.39 -8.90 0.45
N LYS A 55 -0.88 -8.50 0.28
CA LYS A 55 -1.51 -8.37 -1.05
C LYS A 55 -0.81 -7.34 -1.93
N THR A 56 -0.40 -6.21 -1.34
CA THR A 56 0.33 -5.16 -2.06
C THR A 56 1.67 -5.70 -2.55
N LEU A 57 2.42 -6.38 -1.68
CA LEU A 57 3.71 -6.96 -2.03
C LEU A 57 3.61 -8.07 -3.10
N ASP A 58 2.54 -8.89 -3.06
CA ASP A 58 2.26 -9.87 -4.12
C ASP A 58 2.00 -9.18 -5.47
N ALA A 59 1.22 -8.10 -5.47
CA ALA A 59 0.92 -7.32 -6.67
C ALA A 59 2.20 -6.68 -7.25
N ASP A 60 3.02 -6.08 -6.39
CA ASP A 60 4.31 -5.49 -6.80
C ASP A 60 5.26 -6.55 -7.38
N ALA A 61 5.29 -7.76 -6.78
CA ALA A 61 6.11 -8.86 -7.30
C ALA A 61 5.62 -9.32 -8.68
N GLN A 62 4.31 -9.30 -8.91
CA GLN A 62 3.71 -9.62 -10.20
C GLN A 62 4.01 -8.53 -11.25
N GLU A 63 3.93 -7.26 -10.89
CA GLU A 63 4.28 -6.14 -11.77
C GLU A 63 5.75 -6.20 -12.21
N GLU A 64 6.69 -6.48 -11.28
CA GLU A 64 8.11 -6.61 -11.61
C GLU A 64 8.36 -7.78 -12.58
N ARG A 65 7.62 -8.90 -12.44
CA ARG A 65 7.67 -10.02 -13.39
C ARG A 65 7.22 -9.59 -14.79
N GLU A 66 6.08 -8.91 -14.88
CA GLU A 66 5.51 -8.45 -16.16
C GLU A 66 6.44 -7.44 -16.87
N MET A 67 7.03 -6.52 -16.11
CA MET A 67 8.03 -5.59 -16.64
C MET A 67 9.27 -6.32 -17.16
N LEU A 68 9.75 -7.33 -16.44
CA LEU A 68 10.89 -8.12 -16.88
C LEU A 68 10.58 -8.88 -18.17
N GLU A 69 9.40 -9.48 -18.29
CA GLU A 69 8.94 -10.14 -19.52
C GLU A 69 8.95 -9.17 -20.70
N GLU A 70 8.46 -7.93 -20.51
CA GLU A 70 8.49 -6.91 -21.56
C GLU A 70 9.94 -6.55 -21.98
N TYR A 71 10.84 -6.36 -21.02
CA TYR A 71 12.25 -6.08 -21.30
C TYR A 71 12.92 -7.23 -22.06
N MET A 72 12.63 -8.46 -21.65
CA MET A 72 13.15 -9.68 -22.27
C MET A 72 12.56 -9.95 -23.66
N ALA A 73 11.38 -9.42 -23.99
CA ALA A 73 10.80 -9.52 -25.32
C ALA A 73 11.55 -8.68 -26.38
N LYS A 74 12.31 -7.65 -25.96
CA LYS A 74 13.05 -6.74 -26.86
C LYS A 74 14.53 -6.58 -26.44
N PRO A 75 15.30 -7.67 -26.32
CA PRO A 75 16.63 -7.64 -25.69
C PRO A 75 17.64 -6.77 -26.46
N TRP A 76 17.45 -6.61 -27.78
CA TRP A 76 18.30 -5.75 -28.63
C TRP A 76 18.25 -4.27 -28.22
N ARG A 77 17.20 -3.81 -27.53
CA ARG A 77 17.10 -2.42 -27.03
C ARG A 77 18.01 -2.15 -25.83
N TYR A 78 18.36 -3.19 -25.09
CA TYR A 78 19.08 -3.08 -23.81
C TYR A 78 20.52 -3.60 -23.88
N GLY A 79 20.84 -4.41 -24.90
CA GLY A 79 22.18 -4.94 -25.11
C GLY A 79 22.67 -5.72 -23.88
N LYS A 80 23.92 -5.50 -23.46
CA LYS A 80 24.51 -6.22 -22.32
C LYS A 80 23.81 -5.94 -20.98
N ARG A 81 23.13 -4.79 -20.83
CA ARG A 81 22.44 -4.42 -19.57
C ARG A 81 21.26 -5.34 -19.24
N ILE A 82 20.75 -6.10 -20.20
CA ILE A 82 19.60 -6.99 -19.98
C ILE A 82 19.88 -8.05 -18.90
N GLN A 83 21.14 -8.50 -18.75
CA GLN A 83 21.52 -9.50 -17.75
C GLN A 83 21.48 -8.93 -16.33
N ASP A 84 21.95 -7.69 -16.16
CA ASP A 84 21.89 -6.99 -14.88
C ASP A 84 20.44 -6.64 -14.51
N LEU A 85 19.63 -6.21 -15.50
CA LEU A 85 18.21 -5.97 -15.32
C LEU A 85 17.48 -7.23 -14.85
N LYS A 86 17.71 -8.37 -15.51
CA LYS A 86 17.15 -9.66 -15.12
C LYS A 86 17.54 -10.02 -13.69
N SER A 87 18.83 -9.97 -13.37
CA SER A 87 19.32 -10.38 -12.04
C SER A 87 18.75 -9.50 -10.92
N ARG A 88 18.59 -8.19 -11.18
CA ARG A 88 18.02 -7.23 -10.23
C ARG A 88 16.51 -7.44 -10.07
N ALA A 89 15.77 -7.64 -11.15
CA ALA A 89 14.34 -7.91 -11.10
C ALA A 89 14.07 -9.25 -10.38
N ASP A 90 14.83 -10.31 -10.67
CA ASP A 90 14.73 -11.59 -9.98
C ASP A 90 15.02 -11.45 -8.47
N ALA A 91 15.96 -10.58 -8.07
CA ALA A 91 16.20 -10.28 -6.66
C ALA A 91 15.01 -9.54 -6.03
N MET A 92 14.52 -8.49 -6.69
CA MET A 92 13.37 -7.72 -6.22
C MET A 92 12.12 -8.60 -6.03
N VAL A 93 11.79 -9.44 -7.01
CA VAL A 93 10.66 -10.38 -6.92
C VAL A 93 10.79 -11.29 -5.70
N ARG A 94 11.98 -11.86 -5.46
CA ARG A 94 12.22 -12.74 -4.30
C ARG A 94 12.06 -11.99 -2.97
N ASP A 95 12.57 -10.76 -2.90
CA ASP A 95 12.48 -9.94 -1.69
C ASP A 95 11.02 -9.57 -1.39
N LEU A 96 10.25 -9.19 -2.42
CA LEU A 96 8.82 -8.89 -2.30
C LEU A 96 8.00 -10.11 -1.87
N GLU A 97 8.24 -11.28 -2.48
CA GLU A 97 7.57 -12.53 -2.10
C GLU A 97 7.89 -12.95 -0.65
N MET A 98 9.15 -12.77 -0.23
CA MET A 98 9.57 -13.05 1.14
C MET A 98 8.86 -12.11 2.13
N ALA A 99 8.83 -10.81 1.84
CA ALA A 99 8.15 -9.82 2.66
C ALA A 99 6.62 -10.07 2.71
N ALA A 100 6.01 -10.51 1.60
CA ALA A 100 4.60 -10.87 1.54
C ALA A 100 4.32 -12.08 2.45
N LYS A 101 5.21 -13.08 2.45
CA LYS A 101 5.10 -14.25 3.33
C LYS A 101 5.21 -13.85 4.80
N GLU A 102 6.20 -13.04 5.16
CA GLU A 102 6.38 -12.55 6.53
C GLU A 102 5.18 -11.72 6.99
N SER A 103 4.64 -10.89 6.11
CA SER A 103 3.42 -10.10 6.40
C SER A 103 2.22 -11.01 6.68
N ARG A 104 2.01 -12.09 5.91
CA ARG A 104 0.94 -13.08 6.22
C ARG A 104 1.16 -13.77 7.57
N GLN A 105 2.40 -14.07 7.93
CA GLN A 105 2.72 -14.66 9.25
C GLN A 105 2.41 -13.68 10.38
N MET A 106 2.70 -12.39 10.22
CA MET A 106 2.32 -11.35 11.18
C MET A 106 0.81 -11.18 11.27
N ALA A 107 0.08 -11.28 10.15
CA ALA A 107 -1.37 -11.25 10.14
C ALA A 107 -1.96 -12.42 10.95
N GLU A 108 -1.45 -13.64 10.73
CA GLU A 108 -1.86 -14.83 11.48
C GLU A 108 -1.53 -14.70 12.97
N TYR A 109 -0.33 -14.26 13.32
CA TYR A 109 0.08 -14.00 14.70
C TYR A 109 -0.90 -13.08 15.42
N HIS A 110 -1.28 -11.96 14.79
CA HIS A 110 -2.24 -11.04 15.39
C HIS A 110 -3.66 -11.61 15.47
N ARG A 111 -4.10 -12.45 14.52
CA ARG A 111 -5.39 -13.17 14.67
C ARG A 111 -5.38 -14.11 15.87
N GLN A 112 -4.25 -14.78 16.13
CA GLN A 112 -4.10 -15.67 17.30
C GLN A 112 -4.17 -14.86 18.60
N MET A 113 -3.42 -13.76 18.71
CA MET A 113 -3.48 -12.85 19.87
C MET A 113 -4.90 -12.32 20.12
N ALA A 114 -5.63 -11.97 19.05
CA ALA A 114 -7.02 -11.53 19.18
C ALA A 114 -7.95 -12.61 19.78
N VAL A 115 -7.70 -13.89 19.51
CA VAL A 115 -8.48 -15.00 20.09
C VAL A 115 -8.16 -15.21 21.57
N GLU A 116 -6.93 -14.91 22.00
CA GLU A 116 -6.46 -15.06 23.38
C GLU A 116 -6.95 -13.93 24.29
N GLU A 117 -7.03 -12.70 23.78
CA GLU A 117 -7.49 -11.49 24.50
C GLU A 117 -9.02 -11.40 24.68
N ARG A 118 -9.67 -12.50 25.11
CA ARG A 118 -11.13 -12.64 25.24
C ARG A 118 -11.82 -11.63 26.16
#